data_AF-A0A431PRY9-F1
#
_entry.id   AF-A0A431PRY9-F1
#
_cell.length_a   1.000
_cell.length_b   1.000
_cell.length_c   1.000
_cell.angle_alpha   90.00
_cell.angle_beta   90.00
_cell.angle_gamma   90.00
#
_symmetry.space_group_name_H-M   'P 1'
#
loop_
_entity.id
_entity.type
_entity.pdbx_description
1 polymer ?
#
loop_
_entity_poly.entity_id
_entity_poly.type
_entity_poly.pdbx_seq_one_letter_code
_entity_poly.pdbx_strand_id
1 'polypeptide(L)'
;MSRRGVLFLAAGAAALLLLLWFFWPAGEDETATLIERGAGHDLVAACNAAANGRVRFTPGDVRRASAEIPNGVVAFASMLEARRDGLVCRWNGVDPPAIARE
;
A
#
# COMPACT_ATOMS: atom_id res chain seq x y z
N MET A 1 18.83 40.04 -31.12
CA MET A 1 17.81 38.98 -30.89
C MET A 1 16.42 39.61 -31.01
N SER A 2 15.57 39.13 -31.91
CA SER A 2 14.22 39.69 -32.11
C SER A 2 13.31 39.35 -30.93
N ARG A 3 12.46 40.30 -30.49
CA ARG A 3 11.43 40.11 -29.44
C ARG A 3 10.57 38.86 -29.67
N ARG A 4 10.33 38.50 -30.94
CA ARG A 4 9.58 37.30 -31.33
C ARG A 4 10.35 36.01 -31.05
N GLY A 5 11.67 36.00 -31.25
CA GLY A 5 12.51 34.83 -30.95
C GLY A 5 12.59 34.51 -29.46
N VAL A 6 12.56 35.54 -28.61
CA VAL A 6 12.53 35.36 -27.14
C VAL A 6 11.20 34.74 -26.69
N LEU A 7 10.08 35.14 -27.30
CA LEU A 7 8.75 34.60 -26.99
C LEU A 7 8.63 33.11 -27.38
N PHE A 8 9.17 32.70 -28.54
CA PHE A 8 9.16 31.29 -28.94
C PHE A 8 10.04 30.41 -28.03
N LEU A 9 11.20 30.91 -27.61
CA LEU A 9 12.06 30.22 -26.64
C LEU A 9 11.37 30.04 -25.29
N ALA A 10 10.72 31.09 -24.78
CA ALA A 10 9.99 31.03 -23.52
C ALA A 10 8.81 30.05 -23.59
N ALA A 11 8.04 30.08 -24.69
CA ALA A 11 6.92 29.16 -24.89
C ALA A 11 7.40 27.70 -25.03
N GLY A 12 8.49 27.46 -25.74
CA GLY A 12 9.10 26.14 -25.86
C GLY A 12 9.59 25.59 -24.52
N ALA A 13 10.26 26.43 -23.71
CA ALA A 13 10.71 26.04 -22.38
C ALA A 13 9.54 25.74 -21.43
N ALA A 14 8.48 26.54 -21.47
CA ALA A 14 7.27 26.30 -20.68
C ALA A 14 6.56 25.00 -21.08
N ALA A 15 6.44 24.72 -22.37
CA ALA A 15 5.86 23.47 -22.87
C ALA A 15 6.70 22.25 -22.47
N LEU A 16 8.03 22.36 -22.50
CA LEU A 16 8.94 21.30 -22.07
C LEU A 16 8.82 21.01 -20.56
N LEU A 17 8.71 22.06 -19.73
CA LEU A 17 8.49 21.91 -18.29
C LEU A 17 7.14 21.26 -17.98
N LEU A 18 6.08 21.61 -18.71
CA LEU A 18 4.77 20.98 -18.58
C LEU A 18 4.79 19.50 -18.98
N LEU A 19 5.51 19.15 -20.06
CA LEU A 19 5.68 17.77 -20.46
C LEU A 19 6.48 16.98 -19.43
N LEU A 20 7.57 17.55 -18.91
CA LEU A 20 8.36 16.91 -17.85
C LEU A 20 7.55 16.70 -16.58
N TRP A 21 6.70 17.66 -16.21
CA TRP A 21 5.79 17.52 -15.07
C TRP A 21 4.72 16.46 -15.32
N PHE A 22 4.11 16.45 -16.51
CA PHE A 22 3.07 15.48 -16.87
C PHE A 22 3.58 14.05 -16.96
N PHE A 23 4.81 13.86 -17.44
CA PHE A 23 5.50 12.57 -17.50
C PHE A 23 6.32 12.26 -16.25
N TRP A 24 6.30 13.12 -15.22
CA TRP A 24 7.00 12.83 -13.97
C TRP A 24 6.25 11.71 -13.26
N PRO A 25 6.85 10.53 -13.06
CA PRO A 25 6.21 9.47 -12.31
C PRO A 25 6.07 9.97 -10.87
N ALA A 26 4.83 10.09 -10.40
CA ALA A 26 4.56 10.35 -8.99
C ALA A 26 5.14 9.18 -8.18
N GLY A 27 6.32 9.37 -7.60
CA GLY A 27 7.09 8.34 -6.90
C GLY A 27 6.50 7.89 -5.56
N GLU A 28 5.18 8.03 -5.37
CA GLU A 28 4.47 7.70 -4.14
C GLU A 28 4.12 6.20 -4.05
N ASP A 29 4.16 5.46 -5.16
CA ASP A 29 3.72 4.05 -5.19
C ASP A 29 4.80 3.04 -4.76
N GLU A 30 6.09 3.37 -4.95
CA GLU A 30 7.17 2.40 -4.68
C GLU A 30 7.41 2.21 -3.17
N THR A 31 7.34 3.28 -2.38
CA THR A 31 7.47 3.20 -0.92
C THR A 31 6.24 2.57 -0.28
N ALA A 32 5.04 2.90 -0.74
CA ALA A 32 3.79 2.32 -0.26
C ALA A 32 3.75 0.80 -0.50
N THR A 33 4.18 0.34 -1.68
CA THR A 33 4.20 -1.10 -2.00
C THR A 33 5.26 -1.90 -1.22
N LEU A 34 6.36 -1.28 -0.80
CA LEU A 34 7.35 -1.91 0.09
C LEU A 34 6.82 -2.04 1.51
N ILE A 35 6.17 -1.00 2.04
CA ILE A 35 5.55 -1.00 3.38
C ILE A 35 4.44 -2.05 3.44
N GLU A 36 3.60 -2.12 2.40
CA GLU A 36 2.52 -3.11 2.32
C GLU A 36 3.05 -4.55 2.27
N ARG A 37 4.12 -4.80 1.50
CA ARG A 37 4.78 -6.11 1.48
C ARG A 37 5.34 -6.49 2.85
N GLY A 38 6.02 -5.57 3.53
CA GLY A 38 6.53 -5.77 4.88
C GLY A 38 5.42 -6.12 5.87
N ALA A 39 4.36 -5.31 5.89
CA ALA A 39 3.21 -5.53 6.76
C ALA A 39 2.50 -6.86 6.49
N GLY A 40 2.41 -7.30 5.23
CA GLY A 40 1.87 -8.60 4.86
C GLY A 40 2.70 -9.78 5.41
N HIS A 41 4.03 -9.66 5.41
CA HIS A 41 4.89 -10.68 5.99
C HIS A 41 4.71 -10.79 7.52
N ASP A 42 4.63 -9.65 8.21
CA ASP A 42 4.45 -9.64 9.66
C ASP A 42 3.07 -10.18 10.06
N LEU A 43 2.02 -9.83 9.32
CA LEU A 43 0.68 -10.39 9.49
C LEU A 43 0.70 -11.92 9.39
N VAL A 44 1.35 -12.48 8.36
CA VAL A 44 1.44 -13.93 8.17
C VAL A 44 2.17 -14.59 9.34
N ALA A 45 3.26 -13.99 9.84
CA ALA A 45 4.00 -14.51 10.98
C ALA A 45 3.12 -14.54 12.25
N ALA A 46 2.44 -13.42 12.54
CA ALA A 46 1.53 -13.30 13.68
C ALA A 46 0.36 -14.28 13.60
N CYS A 47 -0.29 -14.39 12.44
CA CYS A 47 -1.40 -15.30 12.21
C CYS A 47 -0.98 -16.78 12.33
N ASN A 48 0.20 -17.14 11.84
CA ASN A 48 0.73 -18.49 12.01
C ASN A 48 1.05 -18.82 13.46
N ALA A 49 1.57 -17.85 14.22
CA ALA A 49 1.79 -18.02 15.65
C ALA A 49 0.47 -18.25 16.40
N ALA A 50 -0.58 -17.48 16.10
CA ALA A 50 -1.91 -17.68 16.71
C ALA A 50 -2.62 -18.95 16.23
N ALA A 51 -2.44 -19.35 14.98
CA ALA A 51 -3.02 -20.57 14.44
C ALA A 51 -2.47 -21.82 15.14
N ASN A 52 -1.27 -21.74 15.73
CA ASN A 52 -0.62 -22.81 16.48
C ASN A 52 -0.67 -24.16 15.73
N GLY A 53 -0.35 -24.13 14.43
CA GLY A 53 -0.30 -25.32 13.57
C GLY A 53 -1.65 -25.82 13.03
N ARG A 54 -2.79 -25.24 13.41
CA ARG A 54 -4.12 -25.64 12.89
C ARG A 54 -4.31 -25.29 11.42
N VAL A 55 -3.71 -24.18 11.00
CA VAL A 55 -3.66 -23.69 9.62
C VAL A 55 -2.32 -23.01 9.43
N ARG A 56 -1.84 -22.99 8.19
CA ARG A 56 -0.63 -22.26 7.82
C ARG A 56 -1.01 -21.20 6.81
N PHE A 57 -0.92 -19.92 7.15
CA PHE A 57 -1.07 -18.80 6.22
C PHE A 57 0.25 -18.55 5.46
N THR A 58 0.13 -17.97 4.28
CA THR A 58 1.19 -17.62 3.33
C THR A 58 0.96 -16.20 2.80
N PRO A 59 1.98 -15.54 2.23
CA PRO A 59 1.82 -14.20 1.66
C PRO A 59 0.72 -14.09 0.59
N GLY A 60 0.41 -15.19 -0.13
CA GLY A 60 -0.69 -15.22 -1.11
C GLY A 60 -2.09 -15.21 -0.51
N ASP A 61 -2.22 -15.41 0.80
CA ASP A 61 -3.50 -15.35 1.52
C ASP A 61 -3.82 -13.92 2.01
N VAL A 62 -2.85 -13.02 1.95
CA VAL A 62 -2.99 -11.64 2.42
C VAL A 62 -3.79 -10.85 1.41
N ARG A 63 -4.84 -10.18 1.88
CA ARG A 63 -5.68 -9.28 1.09
C ARG A 63 -5.93 -7.99 1.85
N ARG A 64 -6.20 -6.91 1.12
CA ARG A 64 -6.71 -5.69 1.74
C ARG A 64 -8.13 -5.93 2.25
N ALA A 65 -8.34 -5.74 3.55
CA ALA A 65 -9.65 -5.64 4.14
C ALA A 65 -10.30 -4.33 3.67
N SER A 66 -11.40 -4.43 2.92
CA SER A 66 -12.09 -3.28 2.30
C SER A 66 -12.92 -2.44 3.28
N ALA A 67 -12.76 -2.63 4.59
CA ALA A 67 -13.58 -1.95 5.59
C ALA A 67 -13.01 -0.56 5.88
N GLU A 68 -13.64 0.44 5.24
CA GLU A 68 -13.80 1.81 5.70
C GLU A 68 -13.08 2.12 7.02
N ILE A 69 -11.90 2.72 6.92
CA ILE A 69 -11.11 3.12 8.09
C ILE A 69 -11.90 4.25 8.76
N PRO A 70 -12.42 4.06 9.98
CA PRO A 70 -13.06 5.16 10.70
C PRO A 70 -11.99 6.24 10.91
N ASN A 71 -12.29 7.44 10.43
CA ASN A 71 -11.39 8.58 10.35
C ASN A 71 -10.40 8.70 11.54
N GLY A 72 -9.12 8.93 11.19
CA GLY A 72 -8.08 9.42 12.12
C GLY A 72 -6.93 8.44 12.31
N VAL A 73 -5.76 8.77 11.75
CA VAL A 73 -4.36 8.40 12.12
C VAL A 73 -4.07 6.94 12.54
N VAL A 74 -4.98 5.98 12.34
CA VAL A 74 -4.78 4.57 12.72
C VAL A 74 -4.47 3.72 11.48
N ALA A 75 -3.16 3.61 11.26
CA ALA A 75 -2.39 2.45 10.82
C ALA A 75 -2.88 1.60 9.62
N PHE A 76 -2.10 1.67 8.53
CA PHE A 76 -2.06 0.73 7.41
C PHE A 76 -2.06 -0.77 7.80
N ALA A 77 -1.58 -1.13 8.99
CA ALA A 77 -1.61 -2.51 9.49
C ALA A 77 -3.05 -3.05 9.67
N SER A 78 -4.03 -2.17 9.96
CA SER A 78 -5.45 -2.55 10.07
C SER A 78 -6.12 -2.85 8.72
N MET A 79 -5.44 -2.59 7.60
CA MET A 79 -5.99 -2.78 6.25
C MET A 79 -5.70 -4.16 5.68
N LEU A 80 -4.91 -5.02 6.33
CA LEU A 80 -4.56 -6.34 5.79
C LEU A 80 -5.17 -7.46 6.62
N GLU A 81 -5.68 -8.47 5.94
CA GLU A 81 -6.17 -9.71 6.55
C GLU A 81 -5.69 -10.92 5.76
N ALA A 82 -5.39 -12.02 6.47
CA ALA A 82 -5.00 -13.27 5.86
C ALA A 82 -6.21 -14.21 5.82
N ARG A 83 -6.57 -14.71 4.63
CA ARG A 83 -7.73 -15.57 4.44
C ARG A 83 -7.34 -16.94 3.89
N ARG A 84 -7.70 -18.00 4.59
CA ARG A 84 -7.43 -19.39 4.17
C ARG A 84 -8.46 -20.34 4.75
N ASP A 85 -8.97 -21.25 3.93
CA ASP A 85 -9.87 -22.34 4.36
C ASP A 85 -11.09 -21.88 5.18
N GLY A 86 -11.67 -20.72 4.81
CA GLY A 86 -12.80 -20.12 5.53
C GLY A 86 -12.43 -19.50 6.88
N LEU A 87 -11.14 -19.33 7.17
CA LEU A 87 -10.63 -18.58 8.31
C LEU A 87 -10.12 -17.21 7.84
N VAL A 88 -10.43 -16.18 8.63
CA VAL A 88 -9.92 -14.83 8.48
C VAL A 88 -9.09 -14.51 9.71
N CYS A 89 -7.83 -14.16 9.49
CA CYS A 89 -6.95 -13.65 10.52
C CYS A 89 -6.68 -12.16 10.32
N ARG A 90 -6.84 -11.37 11.38
CA ARG A 90 -6.62 -9.92 11.41
C ARG A 90 -5.62 -9.56 12.49
N TRP A 91 -4.74 -8.63 12.18
CA TRP A 91 -3.74 -8.13 13.12
C TRP A 91 -3.41 -6.68 12.84
N ASN A 92 -3.43 -5.84 13.88
CA ASN A 92 -3.17 -4.40 13.77
C ASN A 92 -1.72 -4.02 14.12
N GLY A 93 -0.84 -5.00 14.36
CA GLY A 93 0.56 -4.78 14.74
C GLY A 93 0.80 -4.58 16.24
N VAL A 94 -0.25 -4.45 17.06
CA VAL A 94 -0.14 -4.13 18.50
C VAL A 94 -0.85 -5.17 19.35
N ASP A 95 -2.11 -5.46 19.04
CA ASP A 95 -2.93 -6.42 19.77
C ASP A 95 -2.62 -7.86 19.33
N PRO A 96 -2.99 -8.87 20.13
CA PRO A 96 -2.91 -10.25 19.70
C PRO A 96 -3.72 -10.48 18.40
N PRO A 97 -3.19 -11.26 17.43
CA PRO A 97 -3.91 -11.57 16.20
C PRO A 97 -5.20 -12.34 16.47
N ALA A 98 -6.28 -11.90 15.84
CA ALA A 98 -7.61 -12.49 15.98
C ALA A 98 -7.91 -13.40 14.77
N ILE A 99 -8.25 -14.67 15.04
CA ILE A 99 -8.66 -15.64 14.01
C ILE A 99 -10.14 -15.94 14.21
N ALA A 100 -10.94 -15.70 13.17
CA ALA A 100 -12.35 -16.02 13.11
C ALA A 100 -12.67 -16.90 11.89
N ARG A 101 -13.80 -17.60 11.92
CA ARG A 101 -14.39 -18.18 10.70
C ARG A 101 -15.18 -17.09 9.97
N GLU A 102 -15.05 -17.06 8.64
CA GLU A 102 -15.90 -16.26 7.76
C GLU A 102 -17.34 -16.83 7.68
#